data_AF-A0A1Q6QIY3-F1
#
_entry.id   AF-A0A1Q6QIY3-F1
#
_cell.length_a   1.000
_cell.length_b   1.000
_cell.length_c   1.000
_cell.angle_alpha   90.00
_cell.angle_beta   90.00
_cell.angle_gamma   90.00
#
_symmetry.space_group_name_H-M   'P 1'
#
loop_
_entity.id
_entity.type
_entity.pdbx_description
1 polymer ?
#
loop_
_entity_poly.entity_id
_entity_poly.type
_entity_poly.pdbx_seq_one_letter_code
_entity_poly.pdbx_strand_id
1 'polypeptide(L)'
;MAQIRITPEELRNASDFLMQRLDAINNEVASLKSKIDEVTGNWEGASQSSFIETFENDMYPILKDTLPQVIEGISGQLDGAADAIEQADEEVAKAFKG
;
A
#
# COMPACT_ATOMS: atom_id res chain seq x y z
N MET A 1 13.02 0.30 29.11
CA MET A 1 13.11 1.07 27.85
C MET A 1 13.12 0.04 26.73
N ALA A 2 12.14 0.06 25.83
CA ALA A 2 12.11 -0.88 24.72
C ALA A 2 13.34 -0.61 23.84
N GLN A 3 14.27 -1.56 23.77
CA GLN A 3 15.41 -1.48 22.87
C GLN A 3 14.86 -1.70 21.46
N ILE A 4 14.58 -0.62 20.74
CA ILE A 4 14.24 -0.69 19.32
C ILE A 4 15.49 -1.27 18.65
N ARG A 5 15.40 -2.53 18.21
CA ARG A 5 16.48 -3.23 17.52
C ARG A 5 16.49 -3.00 16.00
N ILE A 6 15.48 -2.28 15.51
CA ILE A 6 15.31 -1.94 14.11
C ILE A 6 15.99 -0.61 13.82
N THR A 7 16.75 -0.55 12.73
CA THR A 7 17.41 0.67 12.26
C THR A 7 16.47 1.53 11.41
N PRO A 8 16.74 2.85 11.26
CA PRO A 8 16.02 3.68 10.30
C PRO A 8 16.04 3.12 8.88
N GLU A 9 17.18 2.56 8.46
CA GLU A 9 17.34 1.94 7.14
C GLU A 9 16.43 0.72 6.96
N GLU A 10 16.29 -0.13 7.98
CA GLU A 10 15.37 -1.28 7.93
C GLU A 10 13.91 -0.84 7.79
N LEU A 11 13.51 0.27 8.42
CA LEU A 11 12.17 0.85 8.29
C LEU A 11 11.92 1.40 6.89
N ARG A 12 12.87 2.16 6.33
CA ARG A 12 12.78 2.67 4.95
C ARG A 12 12.71 1.54 3.94
N ASN A 13 13.55 0.50 4.10
CA ASN A 13 13.51 -0.69 3.24
C ASN A 13 12.14 -1.41 3.30
N ALA A 14 11.52 -1.47 4.48
CA ALA A 14 10.17 -2.02 4.62
C ALA A 14 9.11 -1.14 3.95
N SER A 15 9.22 0.19 4.07
CA SER A 15 8.37 1.17 3.36
C SER A 15 8.46 0.98 1.84
N ASP A 16 9.68 0.95 1.30
CA ASP A 16 9.93 0.73 -0.12
C ASP A 16 9.37 -0.60 -0.62
N PHE A 17 9.53 -1.67 0.17
CA PHE A 17 8.97 -2.98 -0.18
C PHE A 17 7.45 -2.92 -0.30
N LEU A 18 6.77 -2.27 0.65
CA LEU A 18 5.31 -2.11 0.62
C LEU A 18 4.85 -1.34 -0.61
N MET A 19 5.54 -0.25 -0.96
CA MET A 19 5.23 0.55 -2.15
C MET A 19 5.43 -0.25 -3.45
N GLN A 20 6.52 -1.02 -3.56
CA GLN A 20 6.73 -1.91 -4.71
C GLN A 20 5.65 -3.00 -4.82
N ARG A 21 5.17 -3.54 -3.70
CA ARG A 21 4.08 -4.52 -3.72
C ARG A 21 2.77 -3.86 -4.11
N LEU A 22 2.52 -2.63 -3.67
CA LEU A 22 1.34 -1.86 -4.06
C LEU A 22 1.30 -1.63 -5.57
N ASP A 23 2.41 -1.26 -6.21
CA ASP A 23 2.49 -1.11 -7.67
C ASP A 23 2.15 -2.41 -8.40
N ALA A 24 2.68 -3.54 -7.92
CA ALA A 24 2.35 -4.85 -8.47
C ALA A 24 0.85 -5.16 -8.32
N ILE A 25 0.28 -4.91 -7.14
CA ILE A 25 -1.15 -5.11 -6.88
C ILE A 25 -2.00 -4.24 -7.80
N ASN A 26 -1.65 -2.96 -7.99
CA ASN A 26 -2.38 -2.05 -8.88
C ASN A 26 -2.42 -2.58 -10.32
N ASN A 27 -1.31 -3.15 -10.80
CA ASN A 27 -1.26 -3.77 -12.13
C ASN A 27 -2.13 -5.04 -12.23
N GLU A 28 -2.13 -5.87 -11.19
CA GLU A 28 -2.99 -7.06 -11.12
C GLU A 28 -4.47 -6.68 -11.06
N VAL A 29 -4.83 -5.66 -10.27
CA VAL A 29 -6.20 -5.12 -10.17
C VAL A 29 -6.68 -4.57 -11.52
N ALA A 30 -5.82 -3.84 -12.23
CA ALA A 30 -6.14 -3.38 -13.59
C ALA A 30 -6.34 -4.54 -14.57
N SER A 31 -5.53 -5.59 -14.46
CA SER A 31 -5.65 -6.80 -15.28
C SER A 31 -6.96 -7.55 -15.00
N LEU A 32 -7.34 -7.68 -13.72
CA LEU A 32 -8.62 -8.26 -13.31
C LEU A 32 -9.81 -7.48 -13.87
N LYS A 33 -9.79 -6.14 -13.75
CA LYS A 33 -10.81 -5.26 -14.32
C LYS A 33 -10.95 -5.47 -15.82
N SER A 34 -9.83 -5.45 -16.55
CA SER A 34 -9.83 -5.66 -18.00
C SER A 34 -10.41 -7.03 -18.38
N LYS A 35 -10.14 -8.08 -17.60
CA LYS A 35 -10.68 -9.42 -17.90
C LYS A 35 -12.18 -9.48 -17.67
N ILE A 36 -12.66 -8.81 -16.63
CA ILE A 36 -14.10 -8.74 -16.34
C ILE A 36 -14.81 -7.92 -17.41
N ASP A 37 -14.23 -6.81 -17.88
CA ASP A 37 -14.76 -6.03 -19.00
C ASP A 37 -14.86 -6.86 -20.30
N GLU A 38 -13.85 -7.69 -20.58
CA GLU A 38 -13.87 -8.61 -21.72
C GLU A 38 -14.99 -9.66 -21.60
N VAL A 39 -15.09 -10.32 -20.44
CA VAL A 39 -16.11 -11.36 -20.19
C VAL A 39 -17.51 -10.75 -20.26
N THR A 40 -17.67 -9.54 -19.71
CA THR A 40 -18.96 -8.86 -19.66
C THR A 40 -19.36 -8.28 -21.02
N GLY A 41 -18.42 -7.78 -21.82
CA GLY A 41 -18.71 -7.33 -23.18
C GLY A 41 -19.21 -8.44 -24.12
N ASN A 42 -18.84 -9.70 -23.85
CA ASN A 42 -19.23 -10.87 -24.66
C ASN A 42 -20.50 -11.57 -24.17
N TRP A 43 -21.05 -11.17 -23.02
CA TRP A 43 -22.17 -11.85 -22.36
C TRP A 43 -23.44 -11.01 -22.50
N GLU A 44 -24.25 -11.25 -23.54
CA GLU A 44 -25.57 -10.63 -23.68
C GLU A 44 -26.60 -11.30 -22.74
N GLY A 45 -27.14 -10.58 -21.74
CA GLY A 45 -28.31 -11.01 -20.98
C GLY A 45 -28.46 -10.43 -19.57
N ALA A 46 -29.71 -10.24 -19.12
CA ALA A 46 -30.05 -9.62 -17.83
C ALA A 46 -29.45 -10.32 -16.58
N SER A 47 -29.01 -11.58 -16.68
CA SER A 47 -28.37 -12.33 -15.60
C SER A 47 -26.96 -11.83 -15.23
N GLN A 48 -26.44 -10.87 -15.99
CA GLN A 48 -25.10 -10.30 -15.85
C GLN A 48 -25.02 -9.15 -14.83
N SER A 49 -26.14 -8.46 -14.56
CA SER A 49 -26.11 -7.18 -13.85
C SER A 49 -25.62 -7.31 -12.41
N SER A 50 -26.06 -8.34 -11.68
CA SER A 50 -25.70 -8.52 -10.26
C SER A 50 -24.21 -8.87 -10.08
N PHE A 51 -23.63 -9.63 -11.00
CA PHE A 51 -22.20 -9.95 -10.99
C PHE A 51 -21.35 -8.71 -11.27
N ILE A 52 -21.71 -7.94 -12.31
CA ILE A 52 -21.03 -6.67 -12.61
C ILE A 52 -21.17 -5.71 -11.44
N GLU A 53 -22.38 -5.55 -10.92
CA GLU A 53 -22.68 -4.64 -9.81
C GLU A 53 -21.83 -4.97 -8.58
N THR A 54 -21.76 -6.25 -8.20
CA THR A 54 -20.92 -6.70 -7.07
C THR A 54 -19.44 -6.39 -7.32
N PHE A 55 -18.93 -6.67 -8.53
CA PHE A 55 -17.53 -6.43 -8.83
C PHE A 55 -17.21 -4.92 -8.89
N GLU A 56 -17.96 -4.14 -9.67
CA GLU A 56 -17.71 -2.72 -9.92
C GLU A 56 -17.97 -1.85 -8.69
N ASN A 57 -19.03 -2.15 -7.92
CA ASN A 57 -19.46 -1.28 -6.82
C ASN A 57 -18.93 -1.73 -5.46
N ASP A 58 -18.75 -3.03 -5.23
CA ASP A 58 -18.31 -3.53 -3.93
C ASP A 58 -16.82 -3.86 -3.92
N MET A 59 -16.35 -4.65 -4.90
CA MET A 59 -15.00 -5.21 -4.84
C MET A 59 -13.92 -4.30 -5.43
N TYR A 60 -14.18 -3.71 -6.60
CA TYR A 60 -13.21 -2.89 -7.33
C TYR A 60 -12.77 -1.65 -6.54
N PRO A 61 -13.66 -0.87 -5.88
CA PRO A 61 -13.26 0.30 -5.11
C PRO A 61 -12.38 -0.07 -3.91
N ILE A 62 -12.64 -1.22 -3.28
CA ILE A 62 -11.80 -1.72 -2.17
C ILE A 62 -10.38 -1.96 -2.67
N LEU A 63 -10.24 -2.63 -3.82
CA LEU A 63 -8.94 -2.95 -4.40
C LEU A 63 -8.22 -1.74 -4.99
N LYS A 64 -8.96 -0.82 -5.60
CA LYS A 64 -8.44 0.33 -6.34
C LYS A 64 -8.16 1.54 -5.47
N ASP A 65 -8.87 1.69 -4.35
CA ASP A 65 -8.82 2.88 -3.50
C ASP A 65 -8.44 2.54 -2.06
N THR A 66 -9.22 1.68 -1.38
CA THR A 66 -9.03 1.41 0.05
C THR A 66 -7.70 0.70 0.33
N LEU A 67 -7.36 -0.33 -0.44
CA LEU A 67 -6.12 -1.08 -0.24
C LEU A 67 -4.86 -0.21 -0.46
N PRO A 68 -4.75 0.58 -1.55
CA PRO A 68 -3.67 1.56 -1.71
C PRO A 68 -3.55 2.54 -0.54
N GLN A 69 -4.66 3.15 -0.12
CA GLN A 69 -4.63 4.11 0.99
C GLN A 69 -4.10 3.51 2.30
N VAL A 70 -4.48 2.26 2.59
CA VAL A 70 -3.99 1.55 3.78
C VAL A 70 -2.50 1.28 3.67
N ILE A 71 -2.01 0.83 2.51
CA ILE A 71 -0.59 0.53 2.31
C ILE A 71 0.25 1.81 2.37
N GLU A 72 -0.17 2.87 1.68
CA GLU A 72 0.48 4.20 1.72
C GLU A 72 0.52 4.75 3.15
N GLY A 73 -0.56 4.58 3.91
CA GLY A 73 -0.61 4.99 5.31
C GLY A 73 0.39 4.25 6.19
N ILE A 74 0.54 2.94 6.01
CA ILE A 74 1.54 2.13 6.75
C ILE A 74 2.96 2.51 6.33
N SER A 75 3.20 2.68 5.02
CA SER A 75 4.49 3.13 4.48
C SER A 75 4.90 4.48 5.09
N GLY A 76 4.01 5.47 5.10
CA GLY A 76 4.28 6.77 5.72
C GLY A 76 4.55 6.70 7.23
N GLN A 77 3.93 5.76 7.96
CA GLN A 77 4.25 5.53 9.37
C GLN A 77 5.65 4.94 9.57
N LEU A 78 6.10 4.05 8.67
CA LEU A 78 7.45 3.49 8.72
C LEU A 78 8.50 4.56 8.46
N ASP A 79 8.29 5.40 7.45
CA ASP A 79 9.20 6.51 7.14
C ASP A 79 9.25 7.55 8.26
N GLY A 80 8.10 7.92 8.82
CA GLY A 80 8.05 8.83 9.96
C GLY A 80 8.74 8.28 11.22
N ALA A 81 8.66 6.97 11.44
CA ALA A 81 9.40 6.32 12.51
C ALA A 81 10.92 6.30 12.25
N ALA A 82 11.35 6.10 11.00
CA ALA A 82 12.75 6.18 10.60
C ALA A 82 13.33 7.57 10.85
N ASP A 83 12.62 8.61 10.40
CA ASP A 83 13.01 10.02 10.59
C ASP A 83 13.15 10.37 12.08
N ALA A 84 12.20 9.91 12.92
CA ALA A 84 12.23 10.17 14.35
C ALA A 84 13.43 9.51 15.06
N ILE A 85 13.81 8.30 14.65
CA ILE A 85 14.99 7.60 15.20
C ILE A 85 16.28 8.30 14.75
N GLU A 86 16.38 8.63 13.47
CA GLU A 86 17.56 9.31 12.89
C GLU A 86 17.77 10.68 13.56
N GLN A 87 16.70 11.46 13.74
CA GLN A 87 16.77 12.74 14.45
C GLN A 87 17.21 12.56 15.92
N ALA A 88 16.68 11.55 16.62
CA ALA A 88 17.08 11.29 18.00
C ALA A 88 18.58 10.94 18.11
N ASP A 89 19.10 10.13 17.19
CA ASP A 89 20.51 9.75 17.14
C ASP A 89 21.42 10.96 16.84
N GLU A 90 21.02 11.85 15.92
CA GLU A 90 21.75 13.08 15.62
C GLU A 90 21.85 14.01 16.83
N GLU A 91 20.75 14.20 17.57
CA GLU A 91 20.72 15.05 18.76
C GLU A 91 21.61 14.50 19.87
N VAL A 92 21.61 13.18 20.07
CA VAL A 92 22.53 12.51 21.01
C VAL A 92 23.98 12.73 20.57
N ALA A 93 24.29 12.57 19.27
CA ALA A 93 25.64 12.77 18.74
C ALA A 93 26.13 14.22 18.90
N LYS A 94 25.26 15.22 18.75
CA LYS A 94 25.58 16.63 19.02
C LYS A 94 25.92 16.87 20.50
N ALA A 95 25.15 16.26 21.42
CA ALA A 95 25.37 16.39 22.86
C ALA A 95 26.73 15.85 23.33
N PHE A 96 27.30 14.85 22.65
CA PHE A 96 28.64 14.33 22.94
C PHE A 96 29.79 15.11 22.29
N LYS A 97 29.50 15.97 21.30
CA LYS A 97 30.49 16.78 20.58
C LYS A 97 30.63 18.21 21.14
N GLY A 98 29.70 18.66 21.98
CA GLY A 98 29.75 19.94 22.72
C GLY A 98 30.33 19.75 24.12
#